data_AF-A0A803N118-F1
#
_entry.id   AF-A0A803N118-F1
#
_cell.length_a   1.000
_cell.length_b   1.000
_cell.length_c   1.000
_cell.angle_alpha   90.00
_cell.angle_beta   90.00
_cell.angle_gamma   90.00
#
_symmetry.space_group_name_H-M   'P 1'
#
loop_
_entity.id
_entity.type
_entity.pdbx_description
1 polymer ?
#
loop_
_entity_poly.entity_id
_entity_poly.type
_entity_poly.pdbx_seq_one_letter_code
_entity_poly.pdbx_strand_id
1 'polypeptide(L)'
;MKANMEGYCKDEIKMHLAVVPSSRHIETIEIQEGISVHGSIVAFTVLHRVVGYLEEKAIHSYIEYLKDIDSGVIENVCAPATAIDYLRLPKNANLKDVITVIRGDEGHHCDVNHFASDLHFQGRQLKEAPAPVGYH
;
A
#
# COMPACT_ATOMS: atom_id res chain seq x y z
N MET A 1 -5.35 20.93 9.74
CA MET A 1 -5.72 19.67 10.43
C MET A 1 -4.53 18.72 10.26
N LYS A 2 -3.68 18.55 11.28
CA LYS A 2 -2.56 17.58 11.19
C LYS A 2 -3.17 16.20 11.42
N ALA A 3 -3.41 15.44 10.36
CA ALA A 3 -3.73 14.03 10.51
C ALA A 3 -2.56 13.38 11.26
N ASN A 4 -2.86 12.64 12.32
CA ASN A 4 -1.84 11.92 13.07
C ASN A 4 -1.37 10.75 12.19
N MET A 5 -0.22 10.91 11.54
CA MET A 5 0.37 9.92 10.62
C MET A 5 0.49 8.53 11.26
N GLU A 6 0.77 8.50 12.57
CA GLU A 6 0.92 7.27 13.35
C GLU A 6 -0.42 6.53 13.57
N GLY A 7 -1.53 7.27 13.59
CA GLY A 7 -2.88 6.69 13.64
C GLY A 7 -3.30 6.12 12.29
N TYR A 8 -3.00 6.84 11.21
CA TYR A 8 -3.32 6.44 9.84
C TYR A 8 -2.70 5.08 9.47
N CYS A 9 -1.39 4.92 9.69
CA CYS A 9 -0.65 3.69 9.41
C CYS A 9 -1.16 2.50 10.25
N LYS A 10 -1.51 2.72 11.53
CA LYS A 10 -2.07 1.66 12.38
C LYS A 10 -3.44 1.17 11.91
N ASP A 11 -4.26 2.07 11.38
CA ASP A 11 -5.58 1.72 10.86
C ASP A 11 -5.48 1.03 9.49
N GLU A 12 -4.49 1.42 8.68
CA GLU A 12 -4.17 0.79 7.39
C GLU A 12 -3.65 -0.65 7.55
N ILE A 13 -2.70 -0.88 8.46
CA ILE A 13 -2.21 -2.24 8.78
C ILE A 13 -3.34 -3.14 9.27
N LYS A 14 -4.21 -2.61 10.16
CA LYS A 14 -5.38 -3.35 10.64
C LYS A 14 -6.37 -3.67 9.50
N MET A 15 -6.55 -2.75 8.57
CA MET A 15 -7.40 -2.98 7.39
C MET A 15 -6.80 -4.10 6.52
N HIS A 16 -5.50 -4.07 6.23
CA HIS A 16 -4.81 -5.11 5.47
C HIS A 16 -4.93 -6.49 6.13
N LEU A 17 -4.68 -6.58 7.44
CA LEU A 17 -4.80 -7.81 8.24
C LEU A 17 -6.24 -8.36 8.24
N ALA A 18 -7.25 -7.49 8.24
CA ALA A 18 -8.66 -7.89 8.23
C ALA A 18 -9.12 -8.47 6.88
N VAL A 19 -8.41 -8.15 5.80
CA VAL A 19 -8.78 -8.52 4.43
C VAL A 19 -7.99 -9.73 3.95
N VAL A 20 -6.70 -9.81 4.28
CA VAL A 20 -5.81 -10.88 3.82
C VAL A 20 -5.25 -11.65 5.01
N PRO A 21 -5.92 -12.73 5.48
CA PRO A 21 -5.48 -13.49 6.64
C PRO A 21 -4.30 -14.45 6.37
N SER A 22 -3.82 -14.55 5.12
CA SER A 22 -2.76 -15.49 4.74
C SER A 22 -1.36 -14.91 4.99
N SER A 23 -0.57 -15.58 5.85
CA SER A 23 0.77 -15.17 6.28
C SER A 23 1.77 -14.91 5.14
N ARG A 24 1.56 -15.48 3.95
CA ARG A 24 2.46 -15.27 2.79
C ARG A 24 2.37 -13.87 2.17
N HIS A 25 1.33 -13.10 2.50
CA HIS A 25 1.08 -11.78 1.92
C HIS A 25 1.23 -10.64 2.94
N ILE A 26 1.23 -10.95 4.25
CA ILE A 26 1.24 -9.96 5.34
C ILE A 26 2.65 -9.51 5.71
N GLU A 27 3.66 -10.39 5.64
CA GLU A 27 5.03 -10.08 6.12
C GLU A 27 5.71 -8.94 5.34
N THR A 28 5.37 -8.72 4.07
CA THR A 28 5.89 -7.60 3.29
C THR A 28 5.24 -6.27 3.64
N ILE A 29 3.95 -6.28 4.00
CA ILE A 29 3.13 -5.08 4.24
C ILE A 29 3.48 -4.43 5.59
N GLU A 30 3.66 -5.23 6.65
CA GLU A 30 4.05 -4.69 7.98
C GLU A 30 5.44 -4.02 7.96
N ILE A 31 6.37 -4.51 7.14
CA ILE A 31 7.71 -3.94 6.99
C ILE A 31 7.66 -2.60 6.21
N GLN A 32 6.80 -2.52 5.21
CA GLN A 32 6.67 -1.39 4.31
C GLN A 32 6.07 -0.16 5.00
N GLU A 33 4.94 -0.36 5.67
CA GLU A 33 4.23 0.67 6.43
C GLU A 33 5.04 1.17 7.65
N GLY A 34 5.76 0.25 8.32
CA GLY A 34 6.63 0.59 9.45
C GLY A 34 7.82 1.47 9.08
N ILE A 35 8.42 1.27 7.90
CA ILE A 35 9.57 2.04 7.42
C ILE A 35 9.16 3.44 6.95
N SER A 36 8.00 3.57 6.31
CA SER A 36 7.46 4.86 5.84
C SER A 36 7.28 5.88 6.97
N VAL A 37 6.88 5.43 8.17
CA VAL A 37 6.64 6.30 9.34
C VAL A 37 7.92 6.70 10.10
N HIS A 38 8.95 5.85 10.12
CA HIS A 38 10.12 6.03 11.00
C HIS A 38 11.44 6.34 10.26
N GLY A 39 11.48 6.24 8.94
CA GLY A 39 12.69 6.30 8.12
C GLY A 39 13.26 7.70 7.87
N SER A 40 13.38 8.55 8.89
CA SER A 40 14.05 9.85 8.76
C SER A 40 15.45 9.81 9.37
N ILE A 41 16.47 10.07 8.52
CA ILE A 41 17.67 10.90 8.78
C ILE A 41 19.01 10.31 8.27
N VAL A 42 19.21 8.99 8.06
CA VAL A 42 20.57 8.48 7.72
C VAL A 42 20.72 7.83 6.33
N ALA A 43 19.66 7.30 5.72
CA ALA A 43 19.75 6.59 4.42
C ALA A 43 18.50 6.75 3.53
N PHE A 44 17.96 7.97 3.44
CA PHE A 44 16.69 8.29 2.77
C PHE A 44 16.57 7.70 1.36
N THR A 45 17.60 7.86 0.52
CA THR A 45 17.59 7.40 -0.88
C THR A 45 17.49 5.89 -1.01
N VAL A 46 18.23 5.15 -0.17
CA VAL A 46 18.27 3.68 -0.20
C VAL A 46 16.99 3.11 0.42
N LEU A 47 16.52 3.68 1.53
CA LEU A 47 15.30 3.22 2.19
C LEU A 47 14.07 3.40 1.30
N HIS A 48 13.86 4.58 0.71
CA HIS A 48 12.74 4.78 -0.22
C HIS A 48 12.79 3.85 -1.43
N ARG A 49 13.99 3.51 -1.91
CA ARG A 49 14.13 2.55 -3.02
C ARG A 49 13.83 1.11 -2.59
N VAL A 50 14.26 0.71 -1.40
CA VAL A 50 13.91 -0.60 -0.83
C VAL A 50 12.40 -0.71 -0.59
N VAL A 51 11.78 0.35 -0.05
CA VAL A 51 10.33 0.40 0.15
C VAL A 51 9.61 0.29 -1.20
N GLY A 52 10.00 1.04 -2.23
CA GLY A 52 9.42 0.88 -3.57
C GLY A 52 9.49 -0.55 -4.12
N TYR A 53 10.60 -1.27 -3.91
CA TYR A 53 10.68 -2.70 -4.29
C TYR A 53 9.79 -3.63 -3.45
N LEU A 54 9.46 -3.26 -2.21
CA LEU A 54 8.48 -4.00 -1.41
C LEU A 54 7.06 -3.74 -1.95
N GLU A 55 6.74 -2.49 -2.31
CA GLU A 55 5.46 -2.08 -2.88
C GLU A 55 5.21 -2.82 -4.21
N GLU A 56 6.21 -2.92 -5.08
CA GLU A 56 6.12 -3.71 -6.32
C GLU A 56 5.77 -5.18 -6.06
N LYS A 57 6.32 -5.77 -4.99
CA LYS A 57 5.99 -7.13 -4.58
C LYS A 57 4.58 -7.23 -4.02
N ALA A 58 4.13 -6.24 -3.24
CA ALA A 58 2.77 -6.17 -2.74
C ALA A 58 1.75 -6.08 -3.89
N ILE A 59 2.00 -5.21 -4.88
CA ILE A 59 1.19 -5.09 -6.10
C ILE A 59 1.12 -6.44 -6.83
N HIS A 60 2.26 -7.11 -7.05
CA HIS A 60 2.29 -8.42 -7.70
C HIS A 60 1.49 -9.47 -6.92
N SER A 61 1.62 -9.46 -5.60
CA SER A 61 0.87 -10.33 -4.70
C SER A 61 -0.65 -10.11 -4.82
N TYR A 62 -1.11 -8.86 -4.89
CA TYR A 62 -2.52 -8.56 -5.10
C TYR A 62 -3.03 -8.94 -6.49
N ILE A 63 -2.19 -8.87 -7.52
CA ILE A 63 -2.54 -9.36 -8.85
C ILE A 63 -2.79 -10.87 -8.81
N GLU A 64 -1.93 -11.65 -8.17
CA GLU A 64 -2.13 -13.09 -8.01
C GLU A 64 -3.37 -13.39 -7.16
N TYR A 65 -3.60 -12.65 -6.09
CA TYR A 65 -4.79 -12.80 -5.25
C TYR A 65 -6.09 -12.55 -6.03
N LEU A 66 -6.12 -11.53 -6.90
CA LEU A 66 -7.26 -11.27 -7.79
C LEU A 66 -7.49 -12.40 -8.80
N LYS A 67 -6.41 -13.01 -9.32
CA LYS A 67 -6.51 -14.18 -10.21
C LYS A 67 -7.08 -15.40 -9.48
N ASP A 68 -6.68 -15.61 -8.22
CA ASP A 68 -7.21 -16.70 -7.39
C ASP A 68 -8.72 -16.51 -7.09
N ILE A 69 -9.17 -15.27 -6.91
CA ILE A 69 -10.60 -14.94 -6.82
C ILE A 69 -11.31 -15.23 -8.15
N ASP A 70 -10.76 -14.76 -9.27
CA ASP A 70 -11.38 -14.90 -10.59
C ASP A 70 -11.44 -16.35 -11.10
N SER A 71 -10.49 -17.18 -10.67
CA SER A 71 -10.48 -18.62 -10.95
C SER A 71 -11.34 -19.44 -9.99
N GLY A 72 -11.88 -18.82 -8.94
CA GLY A 72 -12.72 -19.47 -7.92
C GLY A 72 -11.93 -20.30 -6.90
N VAL A 73 -10.61 -20.16 -6.86
CA VAL A 73 -9.76 -20.75 -5.80
C VAL A 73 -10.06 -20.08 -4.46
N ILE A 74 -10.31 -18.77 -4.48
CA ILE A 74 -10.74 -17.97 -3.34
C ILE A 74 -12.17 -17.49 -3.57
N GLU A 75 -13.03 -17.69 -2.59
CA GLU A 75 -14.42 -17.23 -2.65
C GLU A 75 -14.51 -15.70 -2.55
N ASN A 76 -15.24 -15.07 -3.47
CA ASN A 76 -15.48 -13.63 -3.43
C ASN A 76 -16.58 -13.27 -2.41
N VAL A 77 -16.21 -13.29 -1.13
CA VAL A 77 -17.11 -12.98 -0.02
C VAL A 77 -17.40 -11.48 0.11
N CYS A 78 -18.41 -11.12 0.89
CA CYS A 78 -18.67 -9.73 1.25
C CYS A 78 -17.47 -9.12 1.98
N ALA A 79 -17.16 -7.86 1.68
CA ALA A 79 -16.07 -7.15 2.32
C ALA A 79 -16.29 -7.01 3.85
N PRO A 80 -15.22 -7.11 4.66
CA PRO A 80 -15.30 -6.81 6.09
C PRO A 80 -15.77 -5.37 6.32
N ALA A 81 -16.62 -5.16 7.33
CA ALA A 81 -17.12 -3.82 7.68
C ALA A 81 -15.99 -2.83 7.96
N THR A 82 -14.90 -3.29 8.58
CA THR A 82 -13.70 -2.48 8.83
C THR A 82 -13.08 -1.94 7.54
N ALA A 83 -13.00 -2.76 6.50
CA ALA A 83 -12.46 -2.35 5.20
C ALA A 83 -13.42 -1.41 4.46
N ILE A 84 -14.74 -1.69 4.52
CA ILE A 84 -15.77 -0.82 3.93
C ILE A 84 -15.70 0.58 4.54
N ASP A 85 -15.62 0.68 5.87
CA ASP A 85 -15.60 1.95 6.57
C ASP A 85 -14.30 2.74 6.32
N TYR A 86 -13.15 2.04 6.32
CA TYR A 86 -11.84 2.65 6.11
C TYR A 86 -11.68 3.16 4.67
N LEU A 87 -11.95 2.30 3.68
CA LEU A 87 -11.83 2.61 2.25
C LEU A 87 -13.04 3.41 1.70
N ARG A 88 -14.06 3.65 2.52
CA ARG A 88 -15.32 4.32 2.17
C ARG A 88 -16.02 3.66 0.98
N LEU A 89 -16.06 2.34 0.97
CA LEU A 89 -16.69 1.56 -0.11
C LEU A 89 -18.21 1.46 0.07
N PRO A 90 -18.93 1.12 -1.00
CA PRO A 90 -20.34 0.74 -0.89
C PRO A 90 -20.53 -0.44 0.08
N LYS A 91 -21.66 -0.48 0.80
CA LYS A 91 -21.95 -1.57 1.77
C LYS A 91 -22.07 -2.96 1.15
N ASN A 92 -22.30 -3.03 -0.15
CA ASN A 92 -22.36 -4.26 -0.93
C ASN A 92 -21.03 -4.60 -1.62
N ALA A 93 -19.94 -3.91 -1.27
CA ALA A 93 -18.62 -4.21 -1.78
C ALA A 93 -18.21 -5.64 -1.38
N ASN A 94 -17.52 -6.30 -2.30
CA ASN A 94 -16.99 -7.64 -2.10
C ASN A 94 -15.47 -7.60 -1.88
N LEU A 95 -14.89 -8.76 -1.59
CA LEU A 95 -13.46 -8.92 -1.37
C LEU A 95 -12.64 -8.44 -2.57
N LYS A 96 -13.09 -8.70 -3.81
CA LYS A 96 -12.43 -8.23 -5.03
C LYS A 96 -12.37 -6.70 -5.12
N ASP A 97 -13.44 -6.01 -4.74
CA ASP A 97 -13.51 -4.54 -4.75
C ASP A 97 -12.48 -3.96 -3.77
N VAL A 98 -12.41 -4.52 -2.57
CA VAL A 98 -11.44 -4.12 -1.53
C VAL A 98 -10.01 -4.30 -2.02
N ILE A 99 -9.67 -5.50 -2.52
CA ILE A 99 -8.31 -5.80 -3.00
C ILE A 99 -7.93 -4.91 -4.19
N THR A 100 -8.89 -4.57 -5.05
CA THR A 100 -8.64 -3.68 -6.20
C THR A 100 -8.25 -2.27 -5.75
N VAL A 101 -8.90 -1.77 -4.71
CA VAL A 101 -8.62 -0.43 -4.16
C VAL A 101 -7.29 -0.41 -3.43
N ILE A 102 -7.04 -1.42 -2.58
CA ILE A 102 -5.76 -1.58 -1.88
C ILE A 102 -4.59 -1.61 -2.87
N ARG A 103 -4.69 -2.43 -3.92
CA ARG A 103 -3.64 -2.49 -4.96
C ARG A 103 -3.38 -1.13 -5.63
N GLY A 104 -4.42 -0.31 -5.78
CA GLY A 104 -4.28 1.04 -6.32
C GLY A 104 -3.48 1.95 -5.39
N ASP A 105 -3.67 1.81 -4.08
CA ASP A 105 -2.95 2.56 -3.05
C ASP A 105 -1.47 2.18 -3.01
N GLU A 106 -1.16 0.88 -3.04
CA GLU A 106 0.22 0.35 -3.15
C GLU A 106 0.92 0.84 -4.42
N GLY A 107 0.20 0.91 -5.55
CA GLY A 107 0.71 1.52 -6.79
C GLY A 107 1.11 2.97 -6.60
N HIS A 108 0.26 3.74 -5.91
CA HIS A 108 0.55 5.14 -5.58
C HIS A 108 1.74 5.28 -4.63
N HIS A 109 1.81 4.44 -3.59
CA HIS A 109 2.93 4.41 -2.66
C HIS A 109 4.24 4.06 -3.38
N CYS A 110 4.22 3.13 -4.32
CA CYS A 110 5.39 2.81 -5.14
C CYS A 110 5.86 4.00 -5.97
N ASP A 111 4.94 4.65 -6.71
CA ASP A 111 5.22 5.83 -7.52
C ASP A 111 5.87 6.94 -6.67
N VAL A 112 5.27 7.23 -5.50
CA VAL A 112 5.74 8.27 -4.57
C VAL A 112 7.11 7.92 -4.01
N ASN A 113 7.34 6.67 -3.60
CA ASN A 113 8.61 6.24 -3.01
C ASN A 113 9.77 6.26 -4.00
N HIS A 114 9.54 5.78 -5.23
CA HIS A 114 10.55 5.88 -6.29
C HIS A 114 10.85 7.33 -6.65
N PHE A 115 9.83 8.16 -6.80
CA PHE A 115 10.01 9.58 -7.10
C PHE A 115 10.72 10.33 -5.98
N ALA A 116 10.42 10.02 -4.72
CA ALA A 116 11.09 10.59 -3.56
C ALA A 116 12.58 10.26 -3.54
N SER A 117 12.94 9.00 -3.87
CA SER A 117 14.33 8.57 -3.98
C SER A 117 15.07 9.36 -5.06
N ASP A 118 14.48 9.50 -6.25
CA ASP A 118 15.10 10.19 -7.37
C ASP A 118 15.23 11.70 -7.14
N LEU A 119 14.21 12.35 -6.57
CA LEU A 119 14.28 13.77 -6.21
C LEU A 119 15.39 14.03 -5.18
N HIS A 120 15.49 13.18 -4.16
CA HIS A 120 16.52 13.33 -3.14
C HIS A 120 17.93 13.10 -3.71
N PHE A 121 18.09 12.15 -4.65
CA PHE A 121 19.34 11.98 -5.39
C PHE A 121 19.71 13.22 -6.21
N GLN A 122 18.71 13.91 -6.76
CA GLN A 122 18.86 15.18 -7.49
C GLN A 122 19.00 16.41 -6.57
N GLY A 123 18.99 16.24 -5.24
CA GLY A 123 19.07 17.33 -4.27
C GLY A 123 17.80 18.18 -4.14
N ARG A 124 16.66 17.67 -4.62
CA ARG A 124 15.34 18.33 -4.61
C ARG A 124 14.41 17.71 -3.57
N GLN A 125 13.40 18.45 -3.11
CA GLN A 125 12.41 17.96 -2.15
C GLN A 125 11.06 17.63 -2.82
N LEU A 126 10.34 16.63 -2.29
CA LEU A 126 8.96 16.24 -2.69
C LEU A 126 7.94 17.40 -2.68
N LYS A 127 8.23 18.49 -1.97
CA LYS A 127 7.38 19.69 -1.91
C LYS A 127 7.39 20.47 -3.23
N GLU A 128 8.38 20.23 -4.08
CA GLU A 128 8.63 21.00 -5.31
C GLU A 128 7.87 20.45 -6.51
N ALA A 129 7.50 19.16 -6.50
CA ALA A 129 6.66 18.53 -7.52
C ALA A 129 5.97 17.27 -6.95
N PRO A 130 4.70 17.01 -7.28
CA PRO A 130 4.06 15.72 -6.99
C PRO A 130 4.58 14.63 -7.93
N ALA A 131 4.54 13.37 -7.49
CA ALA A 131 4.85 12.23 -8.36
C ALA A 131 3.83 12.17 -9.53
N PRO A 132 4.28 11.98 -10.78
CA PRO A 132 3.39 11.68 -11.90
C PRO A 132 2.62 10.37 -11.66
N VAL A 133 1.41 10.25 -12.22
CA VAL A 133 0.65 8.99 -12.17
C VAL A 133 1.32 7.95 -13.06
N GLY A 134 1.67 6.78 -12.51
CA GLY A 134 2.37 5.72 -13.23
C GLY A 134 3.87 5.97 -13.35
N TYR A 135 4.48 6.51 -12.30
CA TYR A 135 5.91 6.79 -12.21
C TYR A 135 6.70 5.50 -11.93
N HIS A 136 7.03 4.77 -13.00
CA HIS A 136 7.90 3.60 -12.99
C HIS A 136 8.84 3.59 -14.21
#